data_AF-A0A7C4LXF1-F1
#
_entry.id   AF-A0A7C4LXF1-F1
#
_cell.length_a   1.000
_cell.length_b   1.000
_cell.length_c   1.000
_cell.angle_alpha   90.00
_cell.angle_beta   90.00
_cell.angle_gamma   90.00
#
_symmetry.space_group_name_H-M   'P 1'
#
loop_
_entity.id
_entity.type
_entity.pdbx_description
1 polymer ?
#
loop_
_entity_poly.entity_id
_entity_poly.type
_entity_poly.pdbx_seq_one_letter_code
_entity_poly.pdbx_strand_id
1 'polypeptide(L)'
;MAEIKDNDLITLKEAAEISGYAPDYVGQLIRKGKIYGKQVYFNVAWMTTREAVLSYIEKSGEKKDNSSESSNWLQKLINYLDSDQRLTYLAKLTLYGIAAISIAFCLFLFFVFASSWERNANQEAFQRAAGTASFEQW
;
A
#
# COMPACT_ATOMS: atom_id res chain seq x y z
N MET A 1 23.86 -16.74 39.60
CA MET A 1 22.65 -16.83 38.76
C MET A 1 21.47 -17.05 39.70
N ALA A 2 20.49 -16.16 39.73
CA ALA A 2 19.35 -16.29 40.63
C ALA A 2 18.49 -17.50 40.20
N GLU A 3 18.21 -18.40 41.15
CA GLU A 3 17.33 -19.53 40.96
C GLU A 3 15.89 -19.02 40.86
N ILE A 4 15.31 -19.02 39.66
CA ILE A 4 13.92 -18.62 39.43
C ILE A 4 13.03 -19.78 39.91
N LYS A 5 12.22 -19.54 40.95
CA LYS A 5 11.25 -20.54 41.41
C LYS A 5 10.13 -20.63 40.39
N ASP A 6 9.68 -21.84 40.07
CA ASP A 6 8.56 -22.05 39.13
C ASP A 6 7.27 -21.32 39.55
N ASN A 7 7.16 -20.92 40.81
CA ASN A 7 6.03 -20.14 41.35
C ASN A 7 6.01 -18.66 40.91
N ASP A 8 7.10 -18.17 40.32
CA ASP A 8 7.23 -16.79 39.84
C ASP A 8 6.91 -16.66 38.33
N LEU A 9 6.61 -17.79 37.67
CA LEU A 9 6.21 -17.82 36.27
C LEU A 9 4.77 -17.38 36.12
N ILE A 10 4.58 -16.30 35.39
CA ILE A 10 3.29 -15.75 34.98
C ILE A 10 3.05 -16.05 33.50
N THR A 11 1.78 -16.22 33.16
CA THR A 11 1.32 -16.38 31.78
C THR A 11 1.51 -15.08 30.97
N LEU A 12 1.53 -15.17 29.65
CA LEU A 12 1.56 -13.97 28.79
C LEU A 12 0.37 -13.05 29.02
N LYS A 13 -0.78 -13.60 29.45
CA LYS A 13 -1.98 -12.81 29.74
C LYS A 13 -1.78 -11.97 31.00
N GLU A 14 -1.26 -12.56 32.07
CA GLU A 14 -0.95 -11.83 33.31
C GLU A 14 0.18 -10.81 33.08
N ALA A 15 1.19 -11.18 32.29
CA ALA A 15 2.25 -10.25 31.90
C ALA A 15 1.73 -9.06 31.09
N ALA A 16 0.74 -9.28 30.21
CA ALA A 16 0.05 -8.25 29.46
C ALA A 16 -0.75 -7.30 30.38
N GLU A 17 -1.46 -7.85 31.37
CA GLU A 17 -2.20 -7.04 32.36
C GLU A 17 -1.26 -6.16 33.20
N ILE A 18 -0.08 -6.66 33.56
CA ILE A 18 0.92 -5.89 34.32
C ILE A 18 1.60 -4.81 33.46
N SER A 19 1.95 -5.14 32.22
CA SER A 19 2.70 -4.25 31.34
C SER A 19 1.85 -3.27 30.54
N GLY A 20 0.55 -3.56 30.38
CA GLY A 20 -0.33 -2.88 29.43
C GLY A 20 -0.04 -3.23 27.97
N TYR A 21 0.87 -4.17 27.68
CA TYR A 21 1.13 -4.64 26.32
C TYR A 21 0.18 -5.76 25.90
N ALA A 22 0.06 -5.98 24.59
CA ALA A 22 -0.67 -7.14 24.09
C ALA A 22 0.09 -8.45 24.44
N PRO A 23 -0.62 -9.55 24.78
CA PRO A 23 0.02 -10.84 25.08
C PRO A 23 0.94 -11.35 23.96
N ASP A 24 0.56 -11.14 22.69
CA ASP A 24 1.40 -11.49 21.55
C ASP A 24 2.72 -10.70 21.54
N TYR A 25 2.67 -9.40 21.87
CA TYR A 25 3.86 -8.57 21.94
C TYR A 25 4.81 -9.04 23.04
N VAL A 26 4.30 -9.43 24.21
CA VAL A 26 5.10 -10.04 25.28
C VAL A 26 5.78 -11.32 24.76
N GLY A 27 5.05 -12.18 24.03
CA GLY A 27 5.62 -13.36 23.38
C GLY A 27 6.73 -13.02 22.36
N GLN A 28 6.55 -11.95 21.57
CA GLN A 28 7.60 -11.47 20.67
C GLN A 28 8.85 -10.98 21.42
N LEU A 29 8.69 -10.29 22.56
CA LEU A 29 9.80 -9.84 23.39
C LEU A 29 10.62 -11.01 23.92
N ILE A 30 9.97 -12.10 24.32
CA ILE A 30 10.62 -13.34 24.73
C ILE A 30 11.43 -13.93 23.58
N ARG A 31 10.83 -14.09 22.39
CA ARG A 31 11.51 -14.65 21.20
C ARG A 31 12.71 -13.80 20.74
N LYS A 32 12.63 -12.49 20.95
CA LYS A 32 13.74 -11.55 20.67
C LYS A 32 14.82 -11.54 21.77
N GLY A 33 14.66 -12.33 22.84
CA GLY A 33 15.58 -12.37 23.97
C GLY A 33 15.63 -11.07 24.77
N LYS A 34 14.57 -10.24 24.70
CA LYS A 34 14.51 -8.95 25.40
C LYS A 34 14.03 -9.08 26.84
N ILE A 35 13.18 -10.06 27.09
CA ILE A 35 12.70 -10.45 28.42
C ILE A 35 12.90 -11.94 28.59
N TYR A 36 13.09 -12.37 29.84
CA TYR A 36 13.17 -13.79 30.17
C TYR A 36 11.85 -14.47 29.83
N GLY A 37 11.91 -15.65 29.23
CA GLY A 37 10.75 -16.50 29.08
C GLY A 37 11.11 -17.97 28.99
N LYS A 38 10.22 -18.81 29.52
CA LYS A 38 10.35 -20.26 29.58
C LYS A 38 9.15 -20.87 28.88
N GLN A 39 9.39 -21.83 28.00
CA GLN A 39 8.33 -22.62 27.41
C GLN A 39 7.99 -23.78 28.34
N VAL A 40 6.75 -23.87 28.79
CA VAL A 40 6.30 -24.95 29.68
C VAL A 40 5.67 -26.07 28.84
N TYR A 41 6.21 -27.29 28.99
CA TYR A 41 5.91 -28.45 28.15
C TYR A 41 4.44 -28.89 28.17
N PHE A 42 3.73 -28.69 29.28
CA PHE A 42 2.37 -29.18 29.44
C PHE A 42 1.31 -28.46 28.59
N ASN A 43 1.64 -27.32 27.95
CA ASN A 43 0.69 -26.59 27.10
C ASN A 43 1.35 -25.78 25.96
N VAL A 44 2.63 -26.04 25.64
CA VAL A 44 3.44 -25.26 24.65
C VAL A 44 3.31 -23.74 24.88
N ALA A 45 3.08 -23.34 26.13
CA ALA A 45 2.80 -21.96 26.48
C ALA A 45 4.10 -21.28 26.89
N TRP A 46 4.35 -20.10 26.34
CA TRP A 46 5.40 -19.23 26.82
C TRP A 46 4.96 -18.58 28.14
N MET A 47 5.85 -18.61 29.12
CA MET A 47 5.68 -17.95 30.40
C MET A 47 6.87 -17.04 30.66
N THR A 48 6.67 -16.01 31.47
CA THR A 48 7.70 -15.03 31.85
C THR A 48 7.62 -14.77 33.35
N THR A 49 8.45 -13.91 33.91
CA THR A 49 8.35 -13.50 35.31
C THR A 49 7.96 -12.04 35.40
N ARG A 50 7.33 -11.65 36.51
CA ARG A 50 6.93 -10.27 36.76
C ARG A 50 8.13 -9.31 36.72
N GLU A 51 9.25 -9.71 37.29
CA GLU A 51 10.49 -8.92 37.39
C GLU A 51 11.09 -8.68 35.99
N ALA A 52 11.05 -9.69 35.12
CA ALA A 52 11.56 -9.55 33.74
C ALA A 52 10.72 -8.55 32.93
N VAL A 53 9.41 -8.54 33.14
CA VAL A 53 8.50 -7.60 32.49
C VAL A 53 8.70 -6.17 33.02
N LEU A 54 8.76 -6.00 34.34
CA LEU A 54 8.94 -4.67 34.96
C LEU A 54 10.29 -4.03 34.59
N SER A 55 11.38 -4.81 34.67
CA SER A 55 12.71 -4.33 34.29
C SER A 55 12.79 -3.92 32.82
N TYR A 56 12.04 -4.57 31.94
CA TYR A 56 11.94 -4.17 30.55
C TYR A 56 11.18 -2.85 30.38
N ILE A 57 10.09 -2.65 31.11
CA ILE A 57 9.30 -1.42 31.06
C ILE A 57 10.17 -0.23 31.50
N GLU A 58 10.86 -0.37 32.63
CA GLU A 58 11.78 0.64 33.16
C GLU A 58 12.86 1.02 32.12
N LYS A 59 13.53 0.00 31.56
CA LYS A 59 14.54 0.18 30.51
C LYS A 59 13.99 0.74 29.19
N SER A 60 12.72 0.48 28.90
CA SER A 60 12.04 1.00 27.70
C SER A 60 11.62 2.45 27.87
N GLY A 61 11.26 2.87 29.10
CA GLY A 61 10.97 4.25 29.45
C GLY A 61 12.15 5.18 29.19
N GLU A 62 13.36 4.73 29.54
CA GLU A 62 14.60 5.49 29.29
C GLU A 62 14.96 5.61 27.79
N LYS A 63 14.45 4.72 26.94
CA LYS A 63 14.77 4.67 25.49
C LYS A 63 13.69 5.26 24.58
N LYS A 64 12.55 5.67 25.15
CA LYS A 64 11.35 6.06 24.38
C LYS A 64 11.39 7.49 23.83
N ASP A 65 12.49 8.22 24.01
CA ASP A 65 12.65 9.58 23.46
C ASP A 65 13.13 9.63 22.00
N ASN A 66 13.49 8.50 21.38
CA ASN A 66 14.12 8.50 20.03
C ASN A 66 13.47 7.60 18.97
N SER A 67 12.31 6.96 19.22
CA SER A 67 11.72 6.04 18.22
C SER A 67 10.19 6.00 18.14
N SER A 68 9.48 6.77 18.97
CA SER A 68 8.02 6.81 19.01
C SER A 68 7.39 8.02 18.29
N GLU A 69 8.17 8.82 17.55
CA GLU A 69 7.59 9.85 16.69
C GLU A 69 7.07 9.28 15.38
N SER A 70 7.60 8.13 14.91
CA SER A 70 7.42 7.68 13.53
C SER A 70 6.00 7.17 13.16
N SER A 71 5.19 6.74 14.13
CA SER A 71 3.79 6.34 13.84
C SER A 71 2.82 7.51 13.91
N ASN A 72 3.04 8.45 14.82
CA ASN A 72 2.16 9.58 15.05
C ASN A 72 2.32 10.66 13.95
N TRP A 73 3.51 10.87 13.38
CA TRP A 73 3.67 11.78 12.24
C TRP A 73 3.07 11.23 10.95
N LEU A 74 3.13 9.92 10.70
CA LEU A 74 2.52 9.31 9.50
C LEU A 74 0.99 9.44 9.54
N GLN A 75 0.38 9.18 10.70
CA GLN A 75 -1.06 9.40 10.88
C GLN A 75 -1.45 10.87 10.76
N LYS A 76 -0.61 11.80 11.26
CA LYS A 76 -0.80 13.24 11.02
C LYS A 76 -0.63 13.60 9.54
N LEU A 77 0.29 12.98 8.81
CA LEU A 77 0.54 13.24 7.38
C LEU A 77 -0.63 12.76 6.51
N ILE A 78 -1.17 11.57 6.77
CA ILE A 78 -2.34 11.03 6.07
C ILE A 78 -3.55 11.92 6.31
N ASN A 79 -3.78 12.36 7.55
CA ASN A 79 -4.87 13.26 7.88
C ASN A 79 -4.66 14.69 7.33
N TYR A 80 -3.41 15.13 7.11
CA TYR A 80 -3.11 16.38 6.42
C TYR A 80 -3.37 16.26 4.90
N LEU A 81 -3.05 15.10 4.30
CA LEU A 81 -3.33 14.80 2.90
C LEU A 81 -4.84 14.65 2.62
N ASP A 82 -5.61 14.17 3.59
CA ASP A 82 -7.07 14.04 3.50
C ASP A 82 -7.82 15.37 3.75
N SER A 83 -7.09 16.46 4.09
CA SER A 83 -7.70 17.73 4.52
C SER A 83 -8.04 18.74 3.41
N ASP A 84 -7.77 18.43 2.13
CA ASP A 84 -7.89 19.44 1.07
C ASP A 84 -9.00 19.12 0.07
N GLN A 85 -10.23 19.56 0.39
CA GLN A 85 -11.41 19.49 -0.50
C GLN A 85 -11.16 20.13 -1.89
N ARG A 86 -10.15 21.00 -2.02
CA ARG A 86 -9.76 21.63 -3.29
C ARG A 86 -8.98 20.68 -4.21
N LEU A 87 -8.22 19.74 -3.65
CA LEU A 87 -7.48 18.74 -4.43
C LEU A 87 -8.42 17.78 -5.17
N THR A 88 -9.56 17.43 -4.57
CA THR A 88 -10.58 16.60 -5.23
C THR A 88 -11.19 17.31 -6.43
N TYR A 89 -11.35 18.64 -6.37
CA TYR A 89 -11.88 19.43 -7.50
C TYR A 89 -10.86 19.51 -8.65
N LEU A 90 -9.59 19.77 -8.35
CA LEU A 90 -8.52 19.77 -9.35
C LEU A 90 -8.33 18.38 -9.98
N ALA A 91 -8.37 17.31 -9.18
CA ALA A 91 -8.29 15.94 -9.67
C ALA A 91 -9.46 15.57 -10.60
N LYS A 92 -10.66 16.07 -10.33
CA LYS A 92 -11.80 15.93 -11.25
C LYS A 92 -11.56 16.71 -12.55
N LEU A 93 -11.06 17.94 -12.47
CA LEU A 93 -10.79 18.77 -13.64
C LEU A 93 -9.70 18.16 -14.53
N THR A 94 -8.63 17.63 -13.95
CA THR A 94 -7.58 16.92 -14.71
C THR A 94 -8.13 15.67 -15.38
N LEU A 95 -8.98 14.90 -14.70
CA LEU A 95 -9.63 13.72 -15.26
C LEU A 95 -10.55 14.08 -16.45
N TYR A 96 -11.40 15.09 -16.32
CA TYR A 96 -12.23 15.58 -17.43
C TYR A 96 -11.39 16.16 -18.57
N GLY A 97 -10.28 16.84 -18.27
CA GLY A 97 -9.35 17.36 -19.27
C GLY A 97 -8.73 16.25 -20.12
N ILE A 98 -8.25 15.18 -19.49
CA ILE A 98 -7.70 14.00 -20.18
C ILE A 98 -8.79 13.33 -21.05
N ALA A 99 -10.01 13.19 -20.52
CA ALA A 99 -11.13 12.63 -21.28
C ALA A 99 -11.48 13.49 -22.51
N ALA A 100 -11.51 14.82 -22.38
CA ALA A 100 -11.76 15.73 -23.50
C ALA A 100 -10.66 15.67 -24.56
N ILE A 101 -9.39 15.60 -24.15
CA ILE A 101 -8.24 15.43 -25.06
C ILE A 101 -8.35 14.10 -25.80
N SER A 102 -8.72 13.02 -25.10
CA SER A 102 -8.92 11.70 -25.72
C SER A 102 -10.02 11.73 -26.79
N ILE A 103 -11.15 12.37 -26.50
CA ILE A 103 -12.25 12.53 -27.47
C ILE A 103 -11.79 13.35 -28.68
N ALA A 104 -11.11 14.48 -28.46
CA ALA A 104 -10.59 15.31 -29.54
C ALA A 104 -9.57 14.55 -30.40
N PHE A 105 -8.72 13.74 -29.78
CA PHE A 105 -7.76 12.88 -30.48
C PHE A 105 -8.47 11.82 -31.34
N CYS A 106 -9.52 11.18 -30.83
CA CYS A 106 -10.35 10.26 -31.61
C CYS A 106 -11.00 10.96 -32.82
N LEU A 107 -11.52 12.18 -32.65
CA LEU A 107 -12.10 12.96 -33.75
C LEU A 107 -11.04 13.36 -34.78
N PHE A 108 -9.84 13.73 -34.33
CA PHE A 108 -8.70 14.03 -35.22
C PHE A 108 -8.30 12.81 -36.05
N LEU A 109 -8.16 11.64 -35.41
CA LEU A 109 -7.88 10.40 -36.13
C LEU A 109 -8.98 10.06 -37.13
N PHE A 110 -10.25 10.23 -36.74
CA PHE A 110 -11.38 10.02 -37.64
C PHE A 110 -11.34 10.97 -38.85
N PHE A 111 -11.00 12.24 -38.64
CA PHE A 111 -10.85 13.21 -39.71
C PHE A 111 -9.71 12.85 -40.67
N VAL A 112 -8.53 12.52 -40.14
CA VAL A 112 -7.39 12.07 -40.95
C VAL A 112 -7.77 10.81 -41.73
N PHE A 113 -8.47 9.88 -41.09
CA PHE A 113 -8.91 8.65 -41.73
C PHE A 113 -9.92 8.91 -42.86
N ALA A 114 -10.94 9.74 -42.63
CA ALA A 114 -11.89 10.15 -43.67
C ALA A 114 -11.18 10.82 -44.86
N SER A 115 -10.26 11.74 -44.58
CA SER A 115 -9.46 12.42 -45.62
C SER A 115 -8.52 11.47 -46.35
N SER A 116 -7.99 10.45 -45.66
CA SER A 116 -7.15 9.43 -46.27
C SER A 116 -7.94 8.46 -47.15
N TRP A 117 -9.18 8.12 -46.75
CA TRP A 117 -10.06 7.25 -47.52
C TRP A 117 -10.40 7.90 -48.87
N GLU A 118 -10.69 9.19 -48.89
CA GLU A 118 -11.00 9.91 -50.14
C GLU A 118 -9.88 9.81 -51.19
N ARG A 119 -8.62 9.73 -50.74
CA ARG A 119 -7.48 9.49 -51.65
C ARG A 119 -7.46 8.07 -52.22
N ASN A 120 -7.81 7.06 -51.42
CA ASN A 120 -7.85 5.66 -51.87
C ASN A 120 -9.06 5.39 -52.79
N ALA A 121 -10.23 5.95 -52.49
CA ALA A 121 -11.44 5.76 -53.30
C ALA A 121 -11.29 6.30 -54.73
N ASN A 122 -10.59 7.43 -54.90
CA ASN A 122 -10.33 8.00 -56.22
C ASN A 122 -9.38 7.12 -57.05
N GLN A 123 -8.40 6.46 -56.43
CA GLN A 123 -7.46 5.58 -57.15
C GLN A 123 -8.17 4.36 -57.75
N GLU A 124 -9.14 3.77 -57.05
CA GLU A 124 -9.96 2.68 -57.59
C GLU A 124 -10.83 3.12 -58.78
N ALA A 125 -11.39 4.34 -58.72
CA ALA A 125 -12.19 4.89 -59.81
C ALA A 125 -11.33 5.14 -61.07
N PHE A 126 -10.11 5.67 -60.92
CA PHE A 126 -9.19 5.88 -62.03
C PHE A 126 -8.69 4.56 -62.64
N GLN A 127 -8.41 3.52 -61.84
CA GLN A 127 -8.01 2.21 -62.36
C GLN A 127 -9.15 1.52 -63.12
N ARG A 128 -10.40 1.65 -62.66
CA ARG A 128 -11.58 1.14 -63.38
C ARG A 128 -11.78 1.86 -64.71
N ALA A 129 -11.67 3.19 -64.73
CA ALA A 129 -11.78 3.98 -65.96
C ALA A 129 -10.64 3.70 -66.96
N ALA A 130 -9.41 3.52 -66.45
CA ALA A 130 -8.25 3.17 -67.28
C ALA A 130 -8.35 1.72 -67.83
N GLY A 131 -8.83 0.77 -67.02
CA GLY A 131 -9.06 -0.61 -67.45
C GLY A 131 -10.19 -0.76 -68.46
N THR A 132 -11.24 0.05 -68.38
CA THR A 132 -12.29 0.10 -69.41
C THR A 132 -11.78 0.74 -70.71
N ALA A 133 -10.95 1.78 -70.63
CA ALA A 133 -10.39 2.44 -71.80
C ALA A 133 -9.36 1.58 -72.55
N SER A 134 -8.63 0.69 -71.87
CA SER A 134 -7.71 -0.24 -72.53
C SER A 134 -8.41 -1.43 -73.21
N PHE A 135 -9.65 -1.75 -72.84
CA PHE A 135 -10.43 -2.84 -73.43
C PHE A 135 -11.10 -2.45 -74.77
N GLU A 136 -11.37 -1.16 -75.01
CA GLU A 136 -11.94 -0.68 -76.28
C GLU A 136 -10.92 -0.54 -77.43
N GLN A 137 -9.63 -0.79 -77.17
CA GLN A 137 -8.56 -0.65 -78.19
C GLN A 137 -8.13 -1.96 -78.86
N TRP A 138 -8.92 -3.04 -78.76
CA TRP A 138 -8.69 -4.33 -79.44
C TRP A 138 -9.89 -4.78 -80.27
#